data_AF-X1DQQ6-F1
#
_entry.id   AF-X1DQQ6-F1
#
_cell.length_a   1.000
_cell.length_b   1.000
_cell.length_c   1.000
_cell.angle_alpha   90.00
_cell.angle_beta   90.00
_cell.angle_gamma   90.00
#
_symmetry.space_group_name_H-M   'P 1'
#
loop_
_entity.id
_entity.type
_entity.pdbx_description
1 polymer ?
#
loop_
_entity_poly.entity_id
_entity_poly.type
_entity_poly.pdbx_seq_one_letter_code
_entity_poly.pdbx_strand_id
1 'polypeptide(L)'
;LDFAYLVHFKAERGKHGKGANKNGKNGKNLIINVPVGTVIKDDKGSFVTDLNQDGIEVIIANGGRGGKGNTSFVRSTLQAPSFAERGEVVRGRWIELELRLIADVGIVGFPNVGKSTLLSKLTSAK
;
A
#
# COMPACT_ATOMS: atom_id res chain seq x y z
N LEU A 1 -1.94 -9.34 11.28
CA LEU A 1 -0.95 -8.63 10.44
C LEU A 1 -0.39 -7.53 11.32
N ASP A 2 0.89 -7.61 11.65
CA ASP A 2 1.47 -6.79 12.71
C ASP A 2 2.14 -5.55 12.11
N PHE A 3 1.30 -4.56 11.74
CA PHE A 3 1.74 -3.26 11.24
C PHE A 3 2.62 -2.50 12.24
N ALA A 4 2.63 -2.92 13.50
CA ALA A 4 3.52 -2.43 14.55
C ALA A 4 5.00 -2.80 14.33
N TYR A 5 5.30 -3.90 13.63
CA TYR A 5 6.68 -4.37 13.43
C TYR A 5 7.20 -4.12 12.01
N LEU A 6 6.32 -3.98 11.03
CA LEU A 6 6.70 -3.86 9.62
C LEU A 6 6.07 -2.59 9.03
N VAL A 7 6.86 -1.53 9.00
CA VAL A 7 6.41 -0.16 8.64
C VAL A 7 6.64 0.16 7.16
N HIS A 8 7.55 -0.56 6.49
CA HIS A 8 7.94 -0.28 5.10
C HIS A 8 7.48 -1.37 4.15
N PHE A 9 6.53 -1.02 3.27
CA PHE A 9 6.02 -1.89 2.23
C PHE A 9 6.53 -1.42 0.85
N LYS A 10 7.15 -2.32 0.08
CA LYS A 10 7.70 -2.03 -1.25
C LYS A 10 7.24 -3.10 -2.24
N ALA A 11 6.54 -2.68 -3.29
CA ALA A 11 6.16 -3.56 -4.39
C ALA A 11 7.36 -3.98 -5.24
N GLU A 12 7.20 -5.05 -6.03
CA GLU A 12 8.28 -5.56 -6.89
C GLU A 12 8.58 -4.57 -8.03
N ARG A 13 9.86 -4.40 -8.35
CA ARG A 13 10.28 -3.58 -9.49
C ARG A 13 10.03 -4.32 -10.81
N GLY A 14 9.57 -3.60 -11.84
CA GLY A 14 9.53 -4.11 -13.21
C GLY A 14 10.91 -4.52 -13.75
N LYS A 15 10.94 -5.51 -14.64
CA LYS A 15 12.17 -6.01 -15.26
C LYS A 15 12.59 -5.13 -16.43
N HIS A 16 13.89 -5.14 -16.73
CA HIS A 16 14.43 -4.48 -17.90
C HIS A 16 13.98 -5.18 -19.20
N GLY A 17 13.83 -4.38 -20.27
CA GLY A 17 13.78 -4.91 -21.62
C GLY A 17 15.09 -5.61 -22.00
N LYS A 18 15.03 -6.45 -23.03
CA LYS A 18 16.17 -7.19 -23.56
C LYS A 18 16.26 -7.00 -25.07
N GLY A 19 17.41 -7.36 -25.64
CA GLY A 19 17.60 -7.42 -27.09
C GLY A 19 16.56 -8.32 -27.77
N ALA A 20 16.50 -8.22 -29.11
CA ALA A 20 15.47 -8.85 -29.94
C ALA A 20 14.03 -8.36 -29.63
N ASN A 21 13.88 -7.05 -29.38
CA ASN A 21 12.58 -6.39 -29.14
C ASN A 21 11.76 -7.02 -28.00
N LYS A 22 12.43 -7.53 -26.97
CA LYS A 22 11.77 -8.17 -25.83
C LYS A 22 11.51 -7.14 -24.74
N ASN A 23 10.23 -6.86 -24.49
CA ASN A 23 9.82 -5.98 -23.39
C ASN A 23 10.07 -6.66 -22.03
N GLY A 24 10.36 -5.83 -21.02
CA GLY A 24 10.47 -6.28 -19.63
C GLY A 24 9.10 -6.63 -19.04
N LYS A 25 9.07 -7.56 -18.09
CA LYS A 25 7.85 -7.87 -17.34
C LYS A 25 7.53 -6.77 -16.33
N ASN A 26 6.24 -6.50 -16.12
CA ASN A 26 5.80 -5.66 -15.01
C ASN A 26 6.14 -6.30 -13.67
N GLY A 27 6.37 -5.46 -12.66
CA GLY A 27 6.50 -5.92 -11.28
C GLY A 27 5.15 -6.38 -10.74
N LYS A 28 5.15 -7.28 -9.76
CA LYS A 28 3.93 -7.68 -9.07
C LYS A 28 3.46 -6.59 -8.12
N ASN A 29 2.13 -6.44 -8.05
CA ASN A 29 1.48 -5.62 -7.03
C ASN A 29 1.74 -6.22 -5.63
N LEU A 30 1.92 -5.34 -4.65
CA LEU A 30 1.95 -5.72 -3.24
C LEU A 30 0.58 -5.43 -2.64
N ILE A 31 -0.14 -6.50 -2.28
CA ILE A 31 -1.45 -6.41 -1.62
C ILE A 31 -1.23 -6.47 -0.12
N ILE A 32 -1.80 -5.52 0.60
CA ILE A 32 -1.72 -5.40 2.06
C ILE A 32 -3.13 -5.58 2.60
N ASN A 33 -3.37 -6.71 3.26
CA ASN A 33 -4.66 -6.98 3.86
C ASN A 33 -4.79 -6.23 5.19
N VAL A 34 -5.89 -5.50 5.33
CA VAL A 34 -6.25 -4.77 6.56
C VAL A 34 -7.64 -5.18 7.03
N PRO A 35 -7.96 -5.04 8.32
CA PRO A 35 -9.29 -5.33 8.82
C PRO A 35 -10.35 -4.41 8.22
N VAL A 36 -11.59 -4.92 8.10
CA VAL A 36 -12.76 -4.10 7.74
C VAL A 36 -12.94 -2.99 8.80
N GLY A 37 -13.23 -1.78 8.35
CA GLY A 37 -13.32 -0.58 9.20
C GLY A 37 -12.00 0.20 9.30
N THR A 38 -10.97 -0.16 8.53
CA THR A 38 -9.72 0.60 8.48
C THR A 38 -9.90 1.88 7.69
N VAL A 39 -9.58 3.01 8.32
CA VAL A 39 -9.50 4.34 7.72
C VAL A 39 -8.06 4.62 7.31
N ILE A 40 -7.89 5.10 6.09
CA ILE A 40 -6.59 5.49 5.55
C ILE A 40 -6.48 7.01 5.54
N LYS A 41 -5.43 7.52 6.16
CA LYS A 41 -5.08 8.95 6.18
C LYS A 41 -3.74 9.18 5.49
N ASP A 42 -3.55 10.39 4.96
CA ASP A 42 -2.25 10.81 4.44
C ASP A 42 -1.28 11.17 5.58
N ASP A 43 -0.06 11.54 5.21
CA ASP A 43 1.00 11.96 6.13
C ASP A 43 0.68 13.23 6.93
N LYS A 44 -0.36 13.96 6.53
CA LYS A 44 -0.86 15.16 7.21
C LYS A 44 -2.09 14.88 8.07
N GLY A 45 -2.54 13.62 8.14
CA GLY A 45 -3.74 13.21 8.84
C GLY A 45 -5.05 13.49 8.08
N SER A 46 -4.97 13.92 6.81
CA SER A 46 -6.14 14.15 5.97
C SER A 46 -6.76 12.82 5.57
N PHE A 47 -8.08 12.74 5.64
CA PHE A 47 -8.83 11.55 5.22
C PHE A 47 -8.60 11.27 3.73
N VAL A 48 -8.21 10.03 3.41
CA VAL A 48 -8.07 9.55 2.02
C VAL A 48 -9.27 8.68 1.66
N THR A 49 -9.53 7.63 2.44
CA THR A 49 -10.62 6.68 2.21
C THR A 49 -10.85 5.78 3.43
N ASP A 50 -11.98 5.08 3.48
CA ASP A 50 -12.31 4.06 4.47
C ASP A 50 -12.63 2.71 3.80
N LEU A 51 -12.11 1.64 4.37
CA LEU A 51 -12.32 0.27 3.90
C LEU A 51 -13.42 -0.39 4.76
N ASN A 52 -14.66 0.01 4.50
CA ASN A 52 -15.82 -0.31 5.35
C ASN A 52 -16.56 -1.61 5.00
N GLN A 53 -16.23 -2.25 3.88
CA GLN A 53 -16.79 -3.53 3.46
C GLN A 53 -15.67 -4.48 3.04
N ASP A 54 -15.94 -5.78 3.17
CA ASP A 54 -15.04 -6.82 2.68
C ASP A 54 -14.88 -6.75 1.16
N GLY A 55 -13.67 -7.02 0.66
CA GLY A 55 -13.35 -6.98 -0.76
C GLY A 55 -13.14 -5.59 -1.37
N ILE A 56 -13.24 -4.50 -0.60
CA ILE A 56 -12.84 -3.17 -1.09
C ILE A 56 -11.32 -3.11 -1.21
N GLU A 57 -10.84 -2.77 -2.41
CA GLU A 57 -9.43 -2.52 -2.69
C GLU A 57 -9.22 -1.04 -3.08
N VAL A 58 -8.12 -0.46 -2.61
CA VAL A 58 -7.71 0.89 -3.00
C VAL A 58 -6.22 0.93 -3.33
N ILE A 59 -5.88 1.64 -4.40
CA ILE A 59 -4.50 1.86 -4.80
C ILE A 59 -3.93 3.05 -4.02
N ILE A 60 -3.06 2.77 -3.06
CA ILE A 60 -2.41 3.80 -2.25
C ILE A 60 -1.17 4.40 -2.94
N ALA A 61 -0.42 3.58 -3.66
CA ALA A 61 0.78 3.99 -4.37
C ALA A 61 0.85 3.33 -5.74
N ASN A 62 0.95 4.14 -6.79
CA ASN A 62 1.12 3.66 -8.16
C ASN A 62 2.58 3.29 -8.43
N GLY A 63 2.78 2.23 -9.20
CA GLY A 63 4.07 1.91 -9.79
C GLY A 63 4.44 2.89 -10.90
N GLY A 64 5.75 3.06 -11.15
CA GLY A 64 6.24 3.88 -12.26
C GLY A 64 6.06 3.20 -13.60
N ARG A 65 5.92 3.99 -14.66
CA ARG A 65 5.87 3.50 -16.04
C ARG A 65 7.21 2.87 -16.45
N GLY A 66 7.13 1.78 -17.22
CA GLY A 66 8.29 1.18 -17.88
C GLY A 66 8.93 2.15 -18.88
N GLY A 67 10.26 2.17 -18.93
CA GLY A 67 11.00 2.98 -19.89
C GLY A 67 10.91 2.41 -21.30
N LYS A 68 11.05 3.28 -22.32
CA LYS A 68 11.01 2.90 -23.73
C LYS A 68 12.37 2.45 -24.24
N GLY A 69 12.39 1.35 -25.00
CA GLY A 69 13.58 0.89 -25.71
C GLY A 69 13.92 1.77 -26.91
N ASN A 70 15.12 1.57 -27.47
CA ASN A 70 15.60 2.32 -28.64
C ASN A 70 14.67 2.20 -29.86
N THR A 71 14.01 1.06 -30.03
CA THR A 71 13.04 0.84 -31.12
C THR A 71 11.85 1.78 -31.10
N SER A 72 11.46 2.30 -29.93
CA SER A 72 10.40 3.30 -29.83
C SER A 72 10.81 4.69 -30.34
N PHE A 73 12.10 4.92 -30.59
CA PHE A 73 12.65 6.20 -31.04
C PHE A 73 13.09 6.19 -32.51
N VAL A 74 12.88 5.08 -33.23
CA VAL A 74 13.21 4.95 -34.65
C VAL A 74 12.31 5.89 -35.47
N ARG A 75 12.92 6.70 -36.32
CA ARG A 75 12.24 7.60 -37.28
C ARG A 75 13.04 7.71 -38.57
N SER A 76 12.46 8.26 -39.63
CA SER A 76 13.10 8.38 -40.96
C SER A 76 14.52 8.95 -40.91
N THR A 77 14.75 9.95 -40.05
CA THR A 77 16.04 10.63 -39.84
C THR A 77 16.95 9.99 -38.78
N LEU A 78 16.49 8.96 -38.06
CA LEU A 78 17.23 8.27 -36.99
C LEU A 78 16.87 6.78 -36.98
N GLN A 79 17.55 6.01 -37.82
CA GLN A 79 17.27 4.58 -38.01
C GLN A 79 17.88 3.68 -36.93
N ALA A 80 18.99 4.10 -36.31
CA ALA A 80 19.68 3.34 -35.27
C ALA A 80 19.91 4.18 -33.99
N PRO A 81 18.86 4.45 -33.19
CA PRO A 81 19.03 5.14 -31.91
C PRO A 81 19.92 4.34 -30.96
N SER A 82 20.92 5.01 -30.37
CA SER A 82 21.84 4.45 -29.37
C SER A 82 21.41 4.75 -27.92
N PHE A 83 20.22 5.35 -27.74
CA PHE A 83 19.68 5.73 -26.44
C PHE A 83 18.33 5.04 -26.15
N ALA A 84 17.97 5.02 -24.87
CA ALA A 84 16.71 4.48 -24.37
C ALA A 84 16.22 5.33 -23.19
N GLU A 85 14.93 5.27 -22.92
CA GLU A 85 14.30 5.93 -21.78
C GLU A 85 14.35 5.01 -20.56
N ARG A 86 14.71 5.57 -19.40
CA ARG A 86 14.69 4.84 -18.13
C ARG A 86 13.25 4.71 -17.63
N GLY A 87 12.99 3.64 -16.87
CA GLY A 87 11.72 3.52 -16.16
C GLY A 87 11.51 4.69 -15.21
N GLU A 88 10.26 5.11 -15.08
CA GLU A 88 9.86 6.20 -14.20
C GLU A 88 10.16 5.86 -12.75
N VAL A 89 10.77 6.81 -12.05
CA VAL A 89 11.03 6.68 -10.61
C VAL A 89 9.83 7.28 -9.87
N VAL A 90 9.03 6.42 -9.27
CA VAL A 90 7.95 6.83 -8.37
C VAL A 90 8.47 7.01 -6.95
N ARG A 91 7.96 8.05 -6.28
CA ARG A 91 8.21 8.26 -4.85
C ARG A 91 7.17 7.49 -4.04
N GLY A 92 7.62 6.90 -2.94
CA GLY A 92 6.70 6.39 -1.93
C GLY A 92 5.95 7.54 -1.24
N ARG A 93 4.89 7.18 -0.52
CA ARG A 93 4.17 8.08 0.37
C ARG A 93 4.02 7.44 1.73
N TRP A 94 3.94 8.26 2.76
CA TRP A 94 3.51 7.82 4.07
C TRP A 94 1.98 7.84 4.14
N ILE A 95 1.43 6.87 4.85
CA ILE A 95 0.02 6.79 5.18
C ILE A 95 -0.13 6.30 6.62
N GLU A 96 -1.22 6.68 7.24
CA GLU A 96 -1.64 6.20 8.55
C GLU A 96 -2.87 5.30 8.38
N LEU A 97 -2.86 4.16 9.05
CA LEU A 97 -3.95 3.20 9.07
C LEU A 97 -4.59 3.23 10.46
N GLU A 98 -5.83 3.68 10.54
CA GLU A 98 -6.58 3.77 11.79
C GLU A 98 -7.78 2.83 11.74
N LEU A 99 -7.83 1.85 12.63
CA LEU A 99 -8.99 0.95 12.71
C LEU A 99 -10.11 1.62 13.52
N ARG A 100 -11.25 1.89 12.89
CA ARG A 100 -12.45 2.36 13.60
C ARG A 100 -13.14 1.20 14.29
N LEU A 101 -12.84 1.04 15.57
CA LEU A 101 -13.47 0.04 16.42
C LEU A 101 -14.68 0.64 17.13
N ILE A 102 -15.81 -0.08 17.08
CA ILE A 102 -16.99 0.26 17.87
C ILE A 102 -16.83 -0.31 19.29
N ALA A 103 -16.23 -1.52 19.41
CA ALA A 103 -15.64 -2.13 20.61
C ALA A 103 -15.01 -3.49 20.24
N ASP A 104 -13.80 -3.81 20.71
CA ASP A 104 -13.17 -5.12 20.45
C ASP A 104 -13.77 -6.27 21.31
N VAL A 105 -14.24 -5.95 22.52
CA VAL A 105 -14.84 -6.91 23.46
C VAL A 105 -15.93 -6.19 24.28
N GLY A 106 -17.15 -6.74 24.28
CA GLY A 106 -18.24 -6.27 25.12
C GLY A 106 -18.36 -7.08 26.42
N ILE A 107 -18.16 -6.45 27.58
CA ILE A 107 -18.36 -7.13 28.88
C ILE A 107 -19.84 -7.03 29.29
N VAL A 108 -20.59 -8.12 29.05
CA VAL A 108 -22.00 -8.25 29.47
C VAL A 108 -22.08 -8.87 30.87
N GLY A 109 -22.92 -8.31 31.74
CA GLY A 109 -23.07 -8.77 33.13
C GLY A 109 -23.91 -7.81 33.97
N PHE A 110 -24.27 -8.22 35.18
CA PHE A 110 -25.10 -7.41 36.09
C PHE A 110 -24.43 -6.08 36.49
N PRO A 111 -25.22 -5.05 36.89
CA PRO A 111 -24.68 -3.84 37.48
C PRO A 111 -23.74 -4.17 38.65
N ASN A 112 -22.63 -3.43 38.80
CA ASN A 112 -21.65 -3.57 39.89
C ASN A 112 -20.82 -4.87 39.96
N VAL A 113 -20.77 -5.68 38.90
CA VAL A 113 -19.92 -6.90 38.80
C VAL A 113 -18.40 -6.60 38.65
N GLY A 114 -17.96 -5.35 38.82
CA GLY A 114 -16.54 -5.01 38.74
C GLY A 114 -15.97 -5.02 37.31
N LYS A 115 -16.83 -4.89 36.29
CA LYS A 115 -16.44 -4.87 34.87
C LYS A 115 -15.35 -3.83 34.58
N SER A 116 -15.47 -2.63 35.16
CA SER A 116 -14.49 -1.55 35.00
C SER A 116 -13.13 -1.89 35.64
N THR A 117 -13.13 -2.63 36.74
CA THR A 117 -11.92 -3.07 37.45
C THR A 117 -11.19 -4.18 36.70
N LEU A 118 -11.93 -5.04 35.99
CA LEU A 118 -11.37 -6.07 35.13
C LEU A 118 -10.71 -5.44 33.88
N LEU A 119 -11.39 -4.47 33.25
CA LEU A 119 -10.84 -3.72 32.12
C LEU A 119 -9.53 -3.03 32.49
N SER A 120 -9.49 -2.28 33.61
CA SER A 120 -8.30 -1.53 33.99
C SER A 120 -7.07 -2.40 34.28
N LYS A 121 -7.26 -3.66 34.67
CA LYS A 121 -6.17 -4.62 34.90
C LYS A 121 -5.68 -5.32 33.64
N LEU A 122 -6.55 -5.50 32.65
CA LEU A 122 -6.23 -6.24 31.42
C LEU A 122 -5.74 -5.35 30.28
N THR A 123 -6.09 -4.08 30.27
CA THR A 123 -5.61 -3.14 29.25
C THR A 123 -4.14 -2.82 29.47
N SER A 124 -3.28 -3.21 28.52
CA SER A 124 -1.84 -2.87 28.48
C SER A 124 -1.57 -1.41 28.08
N ALA A 125 -2.58 -0.54 28.13
CA ALA A 125 -2.46 0.86 27.76
C ALA A 125 -1.69 1.61 28.85
N LYS A 126 -0.47 2.04 28.51
CA LYS A 126 0.26 3.10 29.18
C LYS A 126 0.57 4.18 28.17
#